data_AF-A0A4R1L4B9-F1
#
_entry.id   AF-A0A4R1L4B9-F1
#
_cell.length_a   1.000
_cell.length_b   1.000
_cell.length_c   1.000
_cell.angle_alpha   90.00
_cell.angle_beta   90.00
_cell.angle_gamma   90.00
#
_symmetry.space_group_name_H-M   'P 1'
#
loop_
_entity.id
_entity.type
_entity.pdbx_description
1 polymer ?
#
loop_
_entity_poly.entity_id
_entity_poly.type
_entity_poly.pdbx_seq_one_letter_code
_entity_poly.pdbx_strand_id
1 'polypeptide(L)'
;MIDSRFLLAVVFLAPLACSAQVMQSLSLTRAIARANVLLAGAGPTDVPNHVHYDLKLHDLKGKVTTGTYDVYRDPMISSRADVVAGAYKYTVIQNFIDHHLWISTSGERPLELLDFEELYLEPMPAIDRLMAYRPPPRLVPQQVNGAPLLCASDETTTNLCFDPLIHVYAYAQLLNQTVIYSDWQTVGTHTAAATIRIWDGKRLMVEADGRVEEVKKFPPTIFVAPGDAEPAPDAEKYKIIKYGRVHEVDVYGNALIHVQVDEKGRVTKAQLIDADDKELKHIALEYAKGTRYEPYLVNGQPTPFETTLLFHNFPLEGADQ
;
A
#
# COMPACT_ATOMS: atom_id res chain seq x y z
N MET A 1 54.40 52.41 -33.23
CA MET A 1 53.15 52.62 -32.49
C MET A 1 51.98 52.31 -33.41
N ILE A 2 51.56 51.05 -33.45
CA ILE A 2 50.28 50.63 -34.06
C ILE A 2 49.70 49.60 -33.10
N ASP A 3 48.44 49.87 -32.76
CA ASP A 3 47.70 49.46 -31.58
C ASP A 3 47.02 48.09 -31.81
N SER A 4 47.21 47.17 -30.86
CA SER A 4 46.74 45.79 -30.93
C SER A 4 45.36 45.69 -30.26
N ARG A 5 44.28 45.75 -31.05
CA ARG A 5 42.92 45.56 -30.54
C ARG A 5 42.53 44.08 -30.60
N PHE A 6 42.56 43.44 -29.44
CA PHE A 6 41.95 42.14 -29.17
C PHE A 6 40.42 42.26 -29.29
N LEU A 7 39.81 41.51 -30.21
CA LEU A 7 38.37 41.23 -30.21
C LEU A 7 38.10 40.05 -29.27
N LEU A 8 37.54 40.32 -28.08
CA LEU A 8 36.98 39.31 -27.21
C LEU A 8 35.54 39.02 -27.66
N ALA A 9 35.30 37.85 -28.25
CA ALA A 9 33.96 37.37 -28.54
C ALA A 9 33.35 36.79 -27.24
N VAL A 10 32.47 37.56 -26.59
CA VAL A 10 31.66 37.09 -25.47
C VAL A 10 30.47 36.32 -26.04
N VAL A 11 30.56 34.99 -26.01
CA VAL A 11 29.41 34.11 -26.29
C VAL A 11 28.51 34.12 -25.06
N PHE A 12 27.40 34.85 -25.11
CA PHE A 12 26.33 34.75 -24.13
C PHE A 12 25.59 33.42 -24.33
N LEU A 13 25.92 32.42 -23.49
CA LEU A 13 25.06 31.27 -23.25
C LEU A 13 23.82 31.76 -22.50
N ALA A 14 22.73 32.00 -23.22
CA ALA A 14 21.43 32.20 -22.59
C ALA A 14 21.01 30.89 -21.89
N PRO A 15 20.70 30.90 -20.58
CA PRO A 15 20.17 29.71 -19.93
C PRO A 15 18.79 29.39 -20.53
N LEU A 16 18.61 28.14 -20.94
CA LEU A 16 17.33 27.53 -21.31
C LEU A 16 16.38 27.59 -20.09
N ALA A 17 15.74 28.73 -19.87
CA ALA A 17 14.70 28.91 -18.85
C ALA A 17 13.28 28.71 -19.41
N CYS A 18 13.14 28.03 -20.55
CA CYS A 18 11.86 27.78 -21.22
C CYS A 18 11.46 26.30 -21.10
N SER A 19 10.95 25.92 -19.92
CA SER A 19 10.08 24.74 -19.77
C SER A 19 9.46 24.58 -18.36
N ALA A 20 9.91 25.34 -17.35
CA ALA A 20 9.43 25.18 -15.97
C ALA A 20 8.04 25.78 -15.68
N GLN A 21 7.47 26.61 -16.57
CA GLN A 21 6.22 27.35 -16.27
C GLN A 21 4.91 26.56 -16.51
N VAL A 22 4.94 25.37 -17.15
CA VAL A 22 3.70 24.64 -17.48
C VAL A 22 3.24 23.69 -16.37
N MET A 23 4.07 23.38 -15.36
CA MET A 23 3.72 22.40 -14.32
C MET A 23 3.05 22.97 -13.05
N GLN A 24 2.89 24.29 -12.93
CA GLN A 24 2.44 24.93 -11.69
C GLN A 24 0.92 24.95 -11.44
N SER A 25 0.08 24.27 -12.23
CA SER A 25 -1.39 24.38 -12.10
C SER A 25 -2.13 23.08 -11.74
N LEU A 26 -1.43 21.99 -11.46
CA LEU A 26 -2.08 20.74 -11.04
C LEU A 26 -2.43 20.82 -9.55
N SER A 27 -3.71 20.63 -9.21
CA SER A 27 -4.11 20.43 -7.81
C SER A 27 -3.81 19.01 -7.36
N LEU A 28 -3.65 18.79 -6.05
CA LEU A 28 -3.44 17.46 -5.48
C LEU A 28 -4.49 16.45 -5.96
N THR A 29 -5.77 16.82 -5.91
CA THR A 29 -6.88 15.97 -6.39
C THR A 29 -6.72 15.57 -7.86
N ARG A 30 -6.28 16.50 -8.72
CA ARG A 30 -6.06 16.19 -10.14
C ARG A 30 -4.83 15.33 -10.36
N ALA A 31 -3.79 15.48 -9.54
CA ALA A 31 -2.60 14.62 -9.59
C ALA A 31 -2.92 13.18 -9.17
N ILE A 32 -3.66 12.99 -8.06
CA ILE A 32 -4.15 11.68 -7.62
C ILE A 32 -5.00 11.04 -8.71
N ALA A 33 -6.02 11.77 -9.21
CA ALA A 33 -6.89 11.23 -10.27
C ALA A 33 -6.10 10.85 -11.53
N ARG A 34 -5.08 11.62 -11.89
CA ARG A 34 -4.21 11.33 -13.03
C ARG A 34 -3.31 10.13 -12.80
N ALA A 35 -2.71 10.01 -11.62
CA ALA A 35 -1.91 8.85 -11.25
C ALA A 35 -2.76 7.59 -11.30
N ASN A 36 -3.95 7.61 -10.69
CA ASN A 36 -4.83 6.46 -10.62
C ASN A 36 -5.21 5.95 -11.99
N VAL A 37 -5.56 6.80 -12.96
CA VAL A 37 -5.88 6.33 -14.33
C VAL A 37 -4.67 5.78 -15.10
N LEU A 38 -3.45 5.97 -14.62
CA LEU A 38 -2.21 5.46 -15.23
C LEU A 38 -1.70 4.19 -14.56
N LEU A 39 -2.27 3.75 -13.43
CA LEU A 39 -1.85 2.52 -12.76
C LEU A 39 -2.43 1.29 -13.46
N ALA A 40 -1.63 0.23 -13.58
CA ALA A 40 -2.10 -1.07 -14.04
C ALA A 40 -3.20 -1.58 -13.10
N GLY A 41 -4.29 -2.06 -13.67
CA GLY A 41 -5.48 -2.47 -12.92
C GLY A 41 -6.38 -1.34 -12.43
N ALA A 42 -6.18 -0.10 -12.87
CA ALA A 42 -7.05 1.01 -12.48
C ALA A 42 -8.45 0.97 -13.12
N GLY A 43 -8.62 0.32 -14.27
CA GLY A 43 -9.89 0.37 -14.98
C GLY A 43 -10.04 -0.62 -16.13
N PRO A 44 -11.22 -0.62 -16.77
CA PRO A 44 -11.55 -1.53 -17.88
C PRO A 44 -10.80 -1.19 -19.18
N THR A 45 -10.13 -0.04 -19.24
CA THR A 45 -9.31 0.39 -20.39
C THR A 45 -7.93 -0.25 -20.42
N ASP A 46 -7.59 -1.05 -19.40
CA ASP A 46 -6.31 -1.74 -19.34
C ASP A 46 -6.20 -2.82 -20.43
N VAL A 47 -4.98 -3.25 -20.70
CA VAL A 47 -4.73 -4.47 -21.48
C VAL A 47 -4.66 -5.66 -20.53
N PRO A 48 -5.03 -6.87 -20.95
CA PRO A 48 -4.77 -8.07 -20.17
C PRO A 48 -3.29 -8.13 -19.75
N ASN A 49 -3.02 -8.27 -18.45
CA ASN A 49 -1.67 -8.16 -17.91
C ASN A 49 -1.40 -9.07 -16.72
N HIS A 50 -0.11 -9.26 -16.47
CA HIS A 50 0.41 -9.94 -15.30
C HIS A 50 1.47 -9.06 -14.64
N VAL A 51 1.28 -8.79 -13.35
CA VAL A 51 2.25 -8.11 -12.50
C VAL A 51 2.80 -9.11 -11.50
N HIS A 52 4.09 -9.38 -11.55
CA HIS A 52 4.78 -10.28 -10.63
C HIS A 52 5.73 -9.47 -9.74
N TYR A 53 5.78 -9.76 -8.44
CA TYR A 53 6.79 -9.26 -7.52
C TYR A 53 7.48 -10.41 -6.78
N ASP A 54 8.81 -10.38 -6.77
CA ASP A 54 9.65 -11.09 -5.81
C ASP A 54 9.70 -10.24 -4.52
N LEU A 55 9.30 -10.82 -3.37
CA LEU A 55 9.19 -10.11 -2.10
C LEU A 55 10.30 -10.49 -1.12
N LYS A 56 10.81 -9.49 -0.39
CA LYS A 56 11.58 -9.65 0.85
C LYS A 56 10.90 -8.84 1.96
N LEU A 57 10.42 -9.55 2.97
CA LEU A 57 9.67 -9.02 4.11
C LEU A 57 10.55 -9.08 5.35
N HIS A 58 10.80 -7.96 5.99
CA HIS A 58 11.74 -7.80 7.10
C HIS A 58 11.00 -7.50 8.41
N ASP A 59 10.93 -8.51 9.28
CA ASP A 59 10.25 -8.37 10.56
C ASP A 59 10.96 -7.39 11.51
N LEU A 60 10.32 -7.08 12.65
CA LEU A 60 10.89 -6.18 13.67
C LEU A 60 12.23 -6.67 14.26
N LYS A 61 12.55 -7.95 14.09
CA LYS A 61 13.81 -8.58 14.52
C LYS A 61 14.83 -8.67 13.39
N GLY A 62 14.50 -8.19 12.19
CA GLY A 62 15.31 -8.26 10.99
C GLY A 62 15.33 -9.64 10.32
N LYS A 63 14.45 -10.56 10.72
CA LYS A 63 14.28 -11.84 10.03
C LYS A 63 13.61 -11.58 8.69
N VAL A 64 14.15 -12.19 7.64
CA VAL A 64 13.62 -12.06 6.28
C VAL A 64 12.70 -13.23 5.96
N THR A 65 11.49 -12.92 5.51
CA THR A 65 10.58 -13.86 4.84
C THR A 65 10.54 -13.51 3.36
N THR A 66 10.88 -14.46 2.49
CA THR A 66 10.79 -14.28 1.04
C THR A 66 9.45 -14.76 0.52
N GLY A 67 8.99 -14.18 -0.59
CA GLY A 67 7.70 -14.53 -1.17
C GLY A 67 7.54 -14.08 -2.62
N THR A 68 6.36 -14.33 -3.18
CA THR A 68 5.91 -13.76 -4.45
C THR A 68 4.53 -13.15 -4.29
N TYR A 69 4.25 -12.14 -5.12
CA TYR A 69 2.94 -11.52 -5.26
C TYR A 69 2.64 -11.40 -6.76
N ASP A 70 1.70 -12.21 -7.24
CA ASP A 70 1.35 -12.33 -8.65
C ASP A 70 -0.08 -11.83 -8.85
N VAL A 71 -0.28 -10.84 -9.73
CA VAL A 71 -1.60 -10.32 -10.10
C VAL A 71 -1.82 -10.55 -11.58
N TYR A 72 -2.76 -11.43 -11.91
CA TYR A 72 -3.26 -11.65 -13.25
C TYR A 72 -4.55 -10.88 -13.43
N ARG A 73 -4.65 -10.10 -14.50
CA ARG A 73 -5.85 -9.29 -14.74
C ARG A 73 -6.27 -9.34 -16.19
N ASP A 74 -7.48 -9.84 -16.43
CA ASP A 74 -8.29 -9.50 -17.59
C ASP A 74 -9.25 -8.37 -17.17
N PRO A 75 -9.03 -7.12 -17.60
CA PRO A 75 -9.74 -5.95 -17.09
C PRO A 75 -11.25 -5.95 -17.40
N MET A 76 -11.71 -6.82 -18.31
CA MET A 76 -13.12 -6.95 -18.65
C MET A 76 -13.79 -8.16 -17.98
N ILE A 77 -13.03 -9.19 -17.62
CA ILE A 77 -13.59 -10.49 -17.25
C ILE A 77 -13.26 -10.87 -15.81
N SER A 78 -11.99 -10.89 -15.43
CA SER A 78 -11.57 -11.46 -14.15
C SER A 78 -10.20 -10.96 -13.68
N SER A 79 -9.98 -11.04 -12.38
CA SER A 79 -8.66 -10.95 -11.78
C SER A 79 -8.35 -12.18 -10.94
N ARG A 80 -7.06 -12.44 -10.76
CA ARG A 80 -6.53 -13.40 -9.82
C ARG A 80 -5.31 -12.81 -9.16
N ALA A 81 -5.21 -12.89 -7.84
CA ALA A 81 -3.97 -12.65 -7.13
C ALA A 81 -3.52 -13.94 -6.43
N ASP A 82 -2.27 -14.34 -6.65
CA ASP A 82 -1.60 -15.41 -5.93
C ASP A 82 -0.49 -14.80 -5.08
N VAL A 83 -0.42 -15.21 -3.82
CA VAL A 83 0.58 -14.72 -2.88
C VAL A 83 1.15 -15.89 -2.12
N VAL A 84 2.48 -15.93 -2.05
CA VAL A 84 3.22 -16.92 -1.26
C VAL A 84 4.23 -16.15 -0.41
N ALA A 85 4.22 -16.31 0.91
CA ALA A 85 5.20 -15.68 1.79
C ALA A 85 5.55 -16.61 2.96
N GLY A 86 6.70 -17.26 2.89
CA GLY A 86 7.06 -18.32 3.84
C GLY A 86 6.05 -19.47 3.82
N ALA A 87 5.36 -19.70 4.94
CA ALA A 87 4.30 -20.71 5.04
C ALA A 87 2.92 -20.20 4.60
N TYR A 88 2.77 -18.88 4.42
CA TYR A 88 1.52 -18.27 3.99
C TYR A 88 1.29 -18.49 2.51
N LYS A 89 0.06 -18.87 2.16
CA LYS A 89 -0.43 -18.89 0.78
C LYS A 89 -1.80 -18.28 0.74
N TYR A 90 -2.02 -17.44 -0.26
CA TYR A 90 -3.29 -16.81 -0.53
C TYR A 90 -3.55 -16.79 -2.02
N THR A 91 -4.75 -17.17 -2.40
CA THR A 91 -5.22 -16.96 -3.77
C THR A 91 -6.62 -16.37 -3.69
N VAL A 92 -6.83 -15.30 -4.44
CA VAL A 92 -8.15 -14.74 -4.70
C VAL A 92 -8.41 -14.76 -6.19
N ILE A 93 -9.63 -15.14 -6.58
CA ILE A 93 -10.12 -15.06 -7.94
C ILE A 93 -11.42 -14.27 -7.90
N GLN A 94 -11.50 -13.22 -8.70
CA GLN A 94 -12.68 -12.38 -8.82
C GLN A 94 -13.13 -12.35 -10.27
N ASN A 95 -14.41 -12.63 -10.50
CA ASN A 95 -15.05 -12.44 -11.80
C ASN A 95 -15.88 -11.16 -11.76
N PHE A 96 -15.61 -10.25 -12.69
CA PHE A 96 -16.24 -8.93 -12.72
C PHE A 96 -17.63 -8.94 -13.34
N ILE A 97 -17.97 -9.99 -14.12
CA ILE A 97 -19.23 -10.10 -14.85
C ILE A 97 -20.33 -10.66 -13.95
N ASP A 98 -20.05 -11.72 -13.20
CA ASP A 98 -21.03 -12.38 -12.32
C ASP A 98 -20.85 -12.02 -10.84
N HIS A 99 -19.85 -11.18 -10.53
CA HIS A 99 -19.49 -10.75 -9.18
C HIS A 99 -19.13 -11.92 -8.25
N HIS A 100 -18.68 -13.05 -8.80
CA HIS A 100 -18.21 -14.17 -8.00
C HIS A 100 -16.82 -13.90 -7.44
N LEU A 101 -16.65 -14.18 -6.14
CA LEU A 101 -15.40 -14.07 -5.40
C LEU A 101 -15.06 -15.41 -4.78
N TRP A 102 -13.86 -15.90 -5.09
CA TRP A 102 -13.29 -17.11 -4.55
C TRP A 102 -12.01 -16.77 -3.80
N ILE A 103 -11.83 -17.29 -2.59
CA ILE A 103 -10.63 -17.06 -1.78
C ILE A 103 -10.18 -18.38 -1.18
N SER A 104 -8.87 -18.64 -1.22
CA SER A 104 -8.20 -19.69 -0.46
C SER A 104 -7.03 -19.09 0.30
N THR A 105 -6.89 -19.48 1.56
CA THR A 105 -5.82 -19.02 2.44
C THR A 105 -5.28 -20.18 3.27
N SER A 106 -3.98 -20.18 3.54
CA SER A 106 -3.34 -21.13 4.45
C SER A 106 -2.12 -20.51 5.11
N GLY A 107 -1.81 -20.96 6.32
CA GLY A 107 -0.70 -20.40 7.12
C GLY A 107 -1.03 -19.04 7.74
N GLU A 108 -0.08 -18.51 8.50
CA GLU A 108 -0.19 -17.19 9.12
C GLU A 108 0.36 -16.12 8.18
N ARG A 109 -0.44 -15.07 7.91
CA ARG A 109 -0.03 -13.95 7.06
C ARG A 109 1.04 -13.11 7.78
N PRO A 110 2.22 -12.86 7.17
CA PRO A 110 3.20 -11.92 7.69
C PRO A 110 2.63 -10.49 7.75
N LEU A 111 3.01 -9.71 8.76
CA LEU A 111 2.52 -8.34 8.91
C LEU A 111 2.98 -7.45 7.75
N GLU A 112 4.23 -7.57 7.33
CA GLU A 112 4.81 -6.75 6.25
C GLU A 112 4.15 -7.02 4.90
N LEU A 113 3.50 -8.18 4.73
CA LEU A 113 2.72 -8.45 3.53
C LEU A 113 1.42 -7.62 3.52
N LEU A 114 0.82 -7.35 4.68
CA LEU A 114 -0.33 -6.44 4.80
C LEU A 114 0.08 -5.02 4.40
N ASP A 115 1.23 -4.54 4.90
CA ASP A 115 1.74 -3.22 4.57
C ASP A 115 2.00 -3.08 3.06
N PHE A 116 2.54 -4.14 2.44
CA PHE A 116 2.69 -4.18 1.00
C PHE A 116 1.34 -4.13 0.27
N GLU A 117 0.36 -4.95 0.67
CA GLU A 117 -0.98 -4.96 0.06
C GLU A 117 -1.69 -3.60 0.17
N GLU A 118 -1.50 -2.88 1.27
CA GLU A 118 -2.06 -1.53 1.49
C GLU A 118 -1.42 -0.45 0.61
N LEU A 119 -0.17 -0.65 0.18
CA LEU A 119 0.65 0.41 -0.41
C LEU A 119 1.12 0.11 -1.84
N TYR A 120 1.00 -1.11 -2.36
CA TYR A 120 1.69 -1.45 -3.61
C TYR A 120 1.16 -0.71 -4.85
N LEU A 121 -0.13 -0.33 -4.87
CA LEU A 121 -0.72 0.46 -5.95
C LEU A 121 -0.69 1.95 -5.65
N GLU A 122 -1.23 2.32 -4.50
CA GLU A 122 -1.41 3.71 -4.10
C GLU A 122 -1.15 3.88 -2.60
N PRO A 123 -0.48 4.96 -2.17
CA PRO A 123 -0.19 5.21 -0.77
C PRO A 123 -1.42 5.82 -0.07
N MET A 124 -2.51 5.03 0.04
CA MET A 124 -3.80 5.49 0.57
C MET A 124 -3.72 6.22 1.92
N PRO A 125 -2.95 5.76 2.92
CA PRO A 125 -2.87 6.46 4.19
C PRO A 125 -2.37 7.90 4.07
N ALA A 126 -1.38 8.16 3.21
CA ALA A 126 -0.88 9.51 2.95
C ALA A 126 -1.88 10.34 2.11
N ILE A 127 -2.57 9.70 1.15
CA ILE A 127 -3.63 10.34 0.37
C ILE A 127 -4.75 10.82 1.29
N ASP A 128 -5.30 9.94 2.12
CA ASP A 128 -6.43 10.22 3.01
C ASP A 128 -6.11 11.36 3.97
N ARG A 129 -4.91 11.34 4.58
CA ARG A 129 -4.47 12.43 5.47
C ARG A 129 -4.37 13.77 4.75
N LEU A 130 -3.70 13.84 3.60
CA LEU A 130 -3.57 15.10 2.85
C LEU A 130 -4.91 15.59 2.29
N MET A 131 -5.82 14.67 1.94
CA MET A 131 -7.16 14.98 1.43
C MET A 131 -8.15 15.40 2.52
N ALA A 132 -7.84 15.15 3.80
CA ALA A 132 -8.62 15.64 4.94
C ALA A 132 -8.53 17.16 5.10
N TYR A 133 -7.43 17.80 4.69
CA TYR A 133 -7.25 19.25 4.75
C TYR A 133 -8.25 20.03 3.85
N ARG A 134 -8.60 21.24 4.30
CA ARG A 134 -9.55 22.12 3.61
C ARG A 134 -9.01 23.56 3.52
N PRO A 135 -8.44 23.99 2.37
CA PRO A 135 -8.29 23.24 1.11
C PRO A 135 -7.14 22.20 1.17
N PRO A 136 -7.15 21.18 0.29
CA PRO A 136 -6.01 20.27 0.16
C PRO A 136 -4.70 21.02 -0.16
N PRO A 137 -3.55 20.53 0.34
CA PRO A 137 -2.27 21.18 0.13
C PRO A 137 -1.91 21.28 -1.36
N ARG A 138 -1.17 22.33 -1.70
CA ARG A 138 -0.72 22.56 -3.08
C ARG A 138 0.49 21.69 -3.40
N LEU A 139 0.61 21.38 -4.69
CA LEU A 139 1.77 20.72 -5.22
C LEU A 139 2.92 21.72 -5.42
N VAL A 140 4.09 21.40 -4.86
CA VAL A 140 5.31 22.21 -4.92
C VAL A 140 6.45 21.33 -5.45
N PRO A 141 7.27 21.82 -6.40
CA PRO A 141 8.48 21.13 -6.81
C PRO A 141 9.44 20.94 -5.64
N GLN A 142 9.91 19.71 -5.42
CA GLN A 142 10.84 19.37 -4.36
C GLN A 142 11.93 18.41 -4.87
N GLN A 143 13.09 18.42 -4.21
CA GLN A 143 14.16 17.46 -4.43
C GLN A 143 14.07 16.38 -3.36
N VAL A 144 13.71 15.16 -3.75
CA VAL A 144 13.61 14.01 -2.84
C VAL A 144 14.62 12.96 -3.30
N ASN A 145 15.60 12.65 -2.45
CA ASN A 145 16.70 11.72 -2.78
C ASN A 145 17.42 12.04 -4.11
N GLY A 146 17.55 13.33 -4.45
CA GLY A 146 18.17 13.80 -5.68
C GLY A 146 17.29 13.73 -6.93
N ALA A 147 16.04 13.29 -6.81
CA ALA A 147 15.05 13.31 -7.88
C ALA A 147 14.15 14.57 -7.78
N PRO A 148 13.92 15.29 -8.90
CA PRO A 148 12.95 16.38 -8.93
C PRO A 148 11.53 15.81 -8.97
N LEU A 149 10.78 15.96 -7.89
CA LEU A 149 9.40 15.50 -7.75
C LEU A 149 8.42 16.68 -7.58
N LEU A 150 7.13 16.40 -7.79
CA LEU A 150 6.05 17.33 -7.49
C LEU A 150 5.30 16.83 -6.26
N CYS A 151 5.40 17.55 -5.13
CA CYS A 151 4.97 17.04 -3.82
C CYS A 151 3.89 17.90 -3.16
N ALA A 152 2.96 17.24 -2.48
CA ALA A 152 2.07 17.85 -1.49
C ALA A 152 2.53 17.42 -0.10
N SER A 153 2.39 18.31 0.88
CA SER A 153 2.85 18.08 2.25
C SER A 153 1.90 18.75 3.25
N ASP A 154 1.80 18.18 4.45
CA ASP A 154 1.21 18.86 5.63
C ASP A 154 2.25 19.63 6.46
N GLU A 155 3.46 19.83 5.92
CA GLU A 155 4.63 20.49 6.53
C GLU A 155 5.23 19.78 7.75
N THR A 156 4.64 18.67 8.20
CA THR A 156 5.02 18.03 9.47
C THR A 156 5.47 16.60 9.27
N THR A 157 4.55 15.73 8.84
CA THR A 157 4.71 14.28 8.94
C THR A 157 4.27 13.56 7.69
N THR A 158 3.58 14.24 6.77
CA THR A 158 3.01 13.61 5.58
C THR A 158 3.51 14.27 4.31
N ASN A 159 3.98 13.45 3.38
CA ASN A 159 4.38 13.89 2.04
C ASN A 159 3.80 12.92 1.02
N LEU A 160 3.33 13.44 -0.11
CA LEU A 160 2.92 12.66 -1.27
C LEU A 160 3.49 13.31 -2.52
N CYS A 161 4.32 12.57 -3.23
CA CYS A 161 5.08 13.06 -4.37
C CYS A 161 4.81 12.24 -5.62
N PHE A 162 4.73 12.96 -6.74
CA PHE A 162 4.52 12.42 -8.07
C PHE A 162 5.76 12.63 -8.92
N ASP A 163 6.04 11.68 -9.80
CA ASP A 163 6.99 11.88 -10.88
C ASP A 163 6.41 12.88 -11.90
N PRO A 164 7.08 14.01 -12.17
CA PRO A 164 6.53 15.04 -13.05
C PRO A 164 6.51 14.67 -14.54
N LEU A 165 7.24 13.63 -14.96
CA LEU A 165 7.34 13.18 -16.35
C LEU A 165 6.27 12.12 -16.68
N ILE A 166 6.12 11.12 -15.80
CA ILE A 166 5.18 10.01 -16.02
C ILE A 166 3.89 10.13 -15.20
N HIS A 167 3.81 11.11 -14.29
CA HIS A 167 2.59 11.49 -13.56
C HIS A 167 1.97 10.42 -12.66
N VAL A 168 2.81 9.51 -12.17
CA VAL A 168 2.45 8.48 -11.19
C VAL A 168 3.11 8.76 -9.84
N TYR A 169 2.76 7.98 -8.82
CA TYR A 169 3.38 8.05 -7.51
C TYR A 169 4.89 7.79 -7.59
N ALA A 170 5.67 8.50 -6.79
CA ALA A 170 7.12 8.29 -6.72
C ALA A 170 7.59 8.10 -5.28
N TYR A 171 6.97 8.83 -4.36
CA TYR A 171 7.32 8.82 -2.95
C TYR A 171 6.10 9.17 -2.12
N ALA A 172 5.90 8.47 -1.01
CA ALA A 172 5.00 8.93 0.04
C ALA A 172 5.62 8.69 1.41
N GLN A 173 5.27 9.54 2.35
CA GLN A 173 5.66 9.45 3.75
C GLN A 173 4.44 9.74 4.61
N LEU A 174 4.29 8.95 5.67
CA LEU A 174 3.33 9.18 6.74
C LEU A 174 4.01 8.88 8.06
N LEU A 175 4.25 9.92 8.86
CA LEU A 175 5.03 9.85 10.09
C LEU A 175 6.43 9.25 9.83
N ASN A 176 6.72 8.10 10.44
CA ASN A 176 7.95 7.33 10.30
C ASN A 176 7.94 6.42 9.06
N GLN A 177 6.78 6.08 8.49
CA GLN A 177 6.72 5.18 7.35
C GLN A 177 6.98 5.93 6.04
N THR A 178 7.80 5.35 5.17
CA THR A 178 8.13 5.88 3.85
C THR A 178 7.98 4.77 2.80
N VAL A 179 7.29 5.07 1.71
CA VAL A 179 7.19 4.20 0.53
C VAL A 179 7.80 4.89 -0.68
N ILE A 180 8.65 4.16 -1.41
CA ILE A 180 9.31 4.61 -2.63
C ILE A 180 8.88 3.71 -3.78
N TYR A 181 8.39 4.31 -4.85
CA TYR A 181 8.06 3.64 -6.11
C TYR A 181 9.08 4.02 -7.17
N SER A 182 9.66 3.03 -7.82
CA SER A 182 10.73 3.24 -8.80
C SER A 182 10.66 2.23 -9.94
N ASP A 183 11.44 2.49 -10.99
CA ASP A 183 11.58 1.61 -12.15
C ASP A 183 10.23 1.29 -12.83
N TRP A 184 9.36 2.29 -12.96
CA TRP A 184 8.03 2.15 -13.56
C TRP A 184 8.09 1.49 -14.96
N GLN A 185 7.37 0.38 -15.10
CA GLN A 185 7.23 -0.37 -16.35
C GLN A 185 5.86 -0.10 -16.97
N THR A 186 5.81 -0.03 -18.30
CA THR A 186 4.59 0.23 -19.06
C THR A 186 3.93 -1.07 -19.49
N VAL A 187 2.59 -1.08 -19.49
CA VAL A 187 1.76 -2.16 -20.00
C VAL A 187 0.52 -1.57 -20.68
N GLY A 188 0.46 -1.68 -22.00
CA GLY A 188 -0.51 -0.92 -22.80
C GLY A 188 -0.37 0.60 -22.55
N THR A 189 -1.42 1.22 -22.04
CA THR A 189 -1.44 2.64 -21.64
C THR A 189 -1.25 2.89 -20.15
N HIS A 190 -1.04 1.83 -19.36
CA HIS A 190 -0.88 1.89 -17.92
C HIS A 190 0.56 1.55 -17.51
N THR A 191 0.82 1.64 -16.22
CA THR A 191 2.13 1.44 -15.63
C THR A 191 2.03 0.75 -14.28
N ALA A 192 3.03 -0.02 -13.91
CA ALA A 192 3.22 -0.49 -12.54
C ALA A 192 4.67 -0.28 -12.11
N ALA A 193 4.87 0.00 -10.84
CA ALA A 193 6.20 0.16 -10.27
C ALA A 193 6.90 -1.20 -10.32
N ALA A 194 8.06 -1.29 -10.97
CA ALA A 194 8.84 -2.52 -10.88
C ALA A 194 9.54 -2.63 -9.53
N THR A 195 9.77 -1.53 -8.83
CA THR A 195 10.48 -1.58 -7.55
C THR A 195 9.72 -0.78 -6.51
N ILE A 196 9.32 -1.45 -5.42
CA ILE A 196 8.63 -0.85 -4.28
C ILE A 196 9.45 -1.12 -3.03
N ARG A 197 9.74 -0.07 -2.25
CA ARG A 197 10.43 -0.20 -0.96
C ARG A 197 9.65 0.52 0.12
N ILE A 198 9.35 -0.19 1.21
CA ILE A 198 8.66 0.35 2.38
C ILE A 198 9.65 0.37 3.55
N TRP A 199 9.77 1.52 4.18
CA TRP A 199 10.65 1.77 5.31
C TRP A 199 9.84 2.25 6.50
N ASP A 200 10.27 1.86 7.69
CA ASP A 200 9.89 2.47 8.96
C ASP A 200 11.13 3.13 9.57
N GLY A 201 11.16 4.46 9.54
CA GLY A 201 12.33 5.26 9.89
C GLY A 201 13.54 4.89 9.03
N LYS A 202 14.49 4.14 9.60
CA LYS A 202 15.70 3.66 8.91
C LYS A 202 15.68 2.16 8.65
N ARG A 203 14.60 1.47 9.01
CA ARG A 203 14.45 0.03 8.87
C ARG A 203 13.71 -0.24 7.56
N LEU A 204 14.31 -1.02 6.68
CA LEU A 204 13.62 -1.57 5.52
C LEU A 204 12.64 -2.63 6.02
N MET A 205 11.36 -2.50 5.65
CA MET A 205 10.29 -3.46 5.98
C MET A 205 9.98 -4.35 4.77
N VAL A 206 9.86 -3.75 3.60
CA VAL A 206 9.53 -4.48 2.36
C VAL A 206 10.45 -4.03 1.24
N GLU A 207 10.99 -5.01 0.52
CA GLU A 207 11.54 -4.85 -0.82
C GLU A 207 10.74 -5.74 -1.77
N ALA A 208 10.18 -5.13 -2.81
CA ALA A 208 9.48 -5.82 -3.88
C ALA A 208 10.14 -5.47 -5.21
N ASP A 209 10.69 -6.47 -5.89
CA ASP A 209 11.27 -6.37 -7.22
C ASP A 209 10.35 -7.08 -8.21
N GLY A 210 9.88 -6.37 -9.21
CA GLY A 210 8.71 -6.74 -9.99
C GLY A 210 8.90 -6.61 -11.49
N ARG A 211 7.97 -7.24 -12.20
CA ARG A 211 7.92 -7.29 -13.66
C ARG A 211 6.49 -7.20 -14.10
N VAL A 212 6.29 -6.48 -15.19
CA VAL A 212 4.98 -6.26 -15.79
C VAL A 212 5.01 -6.78 -17.21
N GLU A 213 4.03 -7.61 -17.57
CA GLU A 213 3.89 -8.12 -18.91
C GLU A 213 2.45 -8.03 -19.43
N GLU A 214 2.31 -7.68 -20.71
CA GLU A 214 1.03 -7.80 -21.42
C GLU A 214 0.79 -9.27 -21.76
N VAL A 215 -0.39 -9.78 -21.42
CA VAL A 215 -0.76 -11.18 -21.63
C VAL A 215 -1.73 -11.29 -22.79
N LYS A 216 -1.22 -11.69 -23.96
CA LYS A 216 -2.05 -11.82 -25.19
C LYS A 216 -3.25 -12.76 -25.03
N LYS A 217 -3.08 -13.81 -24.24
CA LYS A 217 -4.12 -14.80 -23.96
C LYS A 217 -3.79 -15.54 -22.67
N PHE A 218 -4.67 -15.43 -21.69
CA PHE A 218 -4.59 -16.22 -20.48
C PHE A 218 -4.89 -17.70 -20.74
N PRO A 219 -4.23 -18.64 -20.03
CA PRO A 219 -4.65 -20.03 -19.99
C PRO A 219 -6.11 -20.12 -19.51
N PRO A 220 -6.96 -20.98 -20.10
CA PRO A 220 -8.39 -21.04 -19.77
C PRO A 220 -8.67 -21.43 -18.32
N THR A 221 -7.69 -22.00 -17.62
CA THR A 221 -7.81 -22.46 -16.23
C THR A 221 -7.30 -21.45 -15.21
N ILE A 222 -6.70 -20.32 -15.63
CA ILE A 222 -6.04 -19.41 -14.67
C ILE A 222 -7.05 -18.75 -13.73
N PHE A 223 -8.24 -18.40 -14.23
CA PHE A 223 -9.32 -17.78 -13.46
C PHE A 223 -10.39 -18.79 -13.00
N VAL A 224 -10.08 -20.10 -13.05
CA VAL A 224 -11.01 -21.15 -12.60
C VAL A 224 -10.68 -21.52 -11.16
N ALA A 225 -11.66 -21.37 -10.28
CA ALA A 225 -11.59 -21.85 -8.91
C ALA A 225 -11.35 -23.38 -8.88
N PRO A 226 -10.32 -23.86 -8.16
CA PRO A 226 -10.09 -25.29 -8.03
C PRO A 226 -11.16 -25.95 -7.13
N GLY A 227 -12.16 -26.58 -7.73
CA GLY A 227 -13.13 -27.49 -7.07
C GLY A 227 -14.02 -26.84 -6.00
N ASP A 228 -14.55 -27.67 -5.10
CA ASP A 228 -15.42 -27.29 -3.96
C ASP A 228 -14.66 -26.37 -3.01
N ALA A 229 -14.57 -25.12 -3.42
CA ALA A 229 -14.18 -24.01 -2.58
C ALA A 229 -15.07 -24.00 -1.35
N GLU A 230 -14.47 -23.92 -0.17
CA GLU A 230 -15.17 -23.20 0.88
C GLU A 230 -15.40 -21.78 0.34
N PRO A 231 -16.63 -21.23 0.43
CA PRO A 231 -16.83 -19.80 0.17
C PRO A 231 -15.77 -19.03 0.94
N ALA A 232 -15.26 -17.95 0.35
CA ALA A 232 -14.32 -17.04 0.99
C ALA A 232 -14.65 -17.00 2.48
N PRO A 233 -13.79 -17.50 3.38
CA PRO A 233 -14.15 -17.74 4.77
C PRO A 233 -14.87 -16.50 5.23
N ASP A 234 -16.17 -16.64 5.54
CA ASP A 234 -17.10 -15.51 5.68
C ASP A 234 -16.33 -14.35 6.29
N ALA A 235 -16.31 -13.20 5.60
CA ALA A 235 -15.68 -11.99 6.08
C ALA A 235 -15.92 -11.91 7.60
N GLU A 236 -14.84 -12.17 8.34
CA GLU A 236 -14.83 -12.43 9.78
C GLU A 236 -15.69 -13.62 10.28
N LYS A 237 -15.16 -14.86 10.20
CA LYS A 237 -15.63 -16.02 11.00
C LYS A 237 -15.99 -15.64 12.45
N TYR A 238 -15.28 -14.66 12.99
CA TYR A 238 -15.53 -14.06 14.29
C TYR A 238 -15.82 -12.56 14.15
N LYS A 239 -17.10 -12.21 14.10
CA LYS A 239 -17.55 -10.82 13.96
C LYS A 239 -17.18 -9.97 15.17
N ILE A 240 -16.52 -8.83 14.93
CA ILE A 240 -16.28 -7.83 15.98
C ILE A 240 -17.52 -6.95 16.16
N ILE A 241 -18.03 -6.85 17.39
CA ILE A 241 -19.20 -6.01 17.74
C ILE A 241 -18.80 -4.70 18.41
N LYS A 242 -17.58 -4.61 18.93
CA LYS A 242 -17.03 -3.38 19.50
C LYS A 242 -15.51 -3.43 19.47
N TYR A 243 -14.90 -2.45 18.81
CA TYR A 243 -13.46 -2.27 18.86
C TYR A 243 -13.00 -1.67 20.20
N GLY A 244 -11.79 -2.05 20.61
CA GLY A 244 -11.10 -1.36 21.69
C GLY A 244 -10.90 0.12 21.38
N ARG A 245 -10.70 0.92 22.42
CA ARG A 245 -10.33 2.33 22.28
C ARG A 245 -8.92 2.49 22.79
N VAL A 246 -8.14 3.29 22.08
CA VAL A 246 -6.80 3.70 22.47
C VAL A 246 -6.78 5.22 22.57
N HIS A 247 -5.86 5.72 23.39
CA HIS A 247 -5.55 7.14 23.41
C HIS A 247 -4.75 7.51 22.14
N GLU A 248 -4.87 8.76 21.70
CA GLU A 248 -4.09 9.28 20.58
C GLU A 248 -2.59 9.13 20.87
N VAL A 249 -1.88 8.64 19.87
CA VAL A 249 -0.44 8.36 19.92
C VAL A 249 0.18 8.66 18.57
N ASP A 250 1.32 9.33 18.58
CA ASP A 250 2.02 9.83 17.38
C ASP A 250 2.89 8.75 16.70
N VAL A 251 2.37 7.53 16.60
CA VAL A 251 3.08 6.39 16.01
C VAL A 251 2.21 5.78 14.93
N TYR A 252 2.65 5.78 13.69
CA TYR A 252 1.94 5.08 12.62
C TYR A 252 2.35 3.61 12.59
N GLY A 253 1.40 2.75 12.24
CA GLY A 253 1.72 1.40 11.79
C GLY A 253 0.71 0.37 12.24
N ASN A 254 1.01 -0.86 11.87
CA ASN A 254 0.20 -2.03 12.07
C ASN A 254 0.78 -2.92 13.17
N ALA A 255 -0.09 -3.69 13.82
CA ALA A 255 0.29 -4.72 14.77
C ALA A 255 -0.62 -5.93 14.65
N LEU A 256 -0.03 -7.12 14.63
CA LEU A 256 -0.77 -8.38 14.60
C LEU A 256 -0.79 -9.03 15.97
N ILE A 257 -1.97 -9.37 16.46
CA ILE A 257 -2.19 -9.78 17.84
C ILE A 257 -2.94 -11.12 17.86
N HIS A 258 -2.38 -12.11 18.55
CA HIS A 258 -3.11 -13.33 18.89
C HIS A 258 -4.02 -13.07 20.09
N VAL A 259 -5.31 -13.40 19.97
CA VAL A 259 -6.30 -13.22 21.03
C VAL A 259 -7.03 -14.51 21.36
N GLN A 260 -7.30 -14.72 22.65
CA GLN A 260 -8.22 -15.74 23.15
C GLN A 260 -9.51 -15.06 23.59
N VAL A 261 -10.65 -15.60 23.15
CA VAL A 261 -11.98 -15.03 23.36
C VAL A 261 -12.85 -16.03 24.13
N ASP A 262 -13.50 -15.56 25.21
CA ASP A 262 -14.40 -16.37 26.02
C ASP A 262 -15.78 -16.58 25.37
N GLU A 263 -16.62 -17.40 26.02
CA GLU A 263 -17.99 -17.70 25.59
C GLU A 263 -18.91 -16.46 25.53
N LYS A 264 -18.48 -15.33 26.10
CA LYS A 264 -19.22 -14.06 26.09
C LYS A 264 -18.66 -13.09 25.05
N GLY A 265 -17.74 -13.53 24.20
CA GLY A 265 -17.11 -12.69 23.18
C GLY A 265 -16.09 -11.70 23.75
N ARG A 266 -15.56 -11.92 24.95
CA ARG A 266 -14.56 -11.02 25.57
C ARG A 266 -13.16 -11.57 25.36
N VAL A 267 -12.24 -10.69 24.97
CA VAL A 267 -10.81 -11.02 24.92
C VAL A 267 -10.29 -11.23 26.34
N THR A 268 -9.87 -12.46 26.65
CA THR A 268 -9.32 -12.85 27.96
C THR A 268 -7.79 -12.83 27.97
N LYS A 269 -7.18 -13.05 26.82
CA LYS A 269 -5.73 -13.03 26.63
C LYS A 269 -5.40 -12.37 25.29
N ALA A 270 -4.35 -11.56 25.27
CA ALA A 270 -3.81 -10.94 24.07
C ALA A 270 -2.28 -11.06 24.08
N GLN A 271 -1.69 -11.45 22.95
CA GLN A 271 -0.25 -11.58 22.77
C GLN A 271 0.15 -10.95 21.43
N LEU A 272 1.16 -10.08 21.46
CA LEU A 272 1.70 -9.50 20.23
C LEU A 272 2.43 -10.59 19.44
N ILE A 273 2.03 -10.79 18.18
CA ILE A 273 2.73 -11.62 17.21
C ILE A 273 3.85 -10.78 16.59
N ASP A 274 3.46 -9.65 15.98
CA ASP A 274 4.37 -8.72 15.31
C ASP A 274 3.84 -7.28 15.35
N ALA A 275 4.72 -6.32 15.09
CA ALA A 275 4.38 -4.90 14.94
C ALA A 275 5.42 -4.16 14.09
N ASP A 276 4.96 -3.14 13.38
CA ASP A 276 5.84 -2.24 12.63
C ASP A 276 6.75 -1.46 13.58
N ASP A 277 6.20 -0.98 14.69
CA ASP A 277 6.95 -0.26 15.71
C ASP A 277 6.80 -0.93 17.09
N LYS A 278 7.90 -0.95 17.86
CA LYS A 278 7.91 -1.45 19.24
C LYS A 278 7.00 -0.65 20.16
N GLU A 279 6.82 0.64 19.89
CA GLU A 279 5.96 1.55 20.64
C GLU A 279 4.48 1.17 20.49
N LEU A 280 4.07 0.56 19.36
CA LEU A 280 2.70 0.08 19.15
C LEU A 280 2.31 -1.04 20.10
N LYS A 281 3.27 -1.80 20.63
CA LYS A 281 2.98 -3.00 21.44
C LYS A 281 2.01 -2.75 22.58
N HIS A 282 2.22 -1.71 23.36
CA HIS A 282 1.38 -1.47 24.55
C HIS A 282 -0.05 -1.11 24.13
N ILE A 283 -0.16 -0.19 23.18
CA ILE A 283 -1.41 0.36 22.67
C ILE A 283 -2.24 -0.72 21.95
N ALA A 284 -1.59 -1.51 21.10
CA ALA A 284 -2.19 -2.64 20.40
C ALA A 284 -2.79 -3.67 21.38
N LEU A 285 -2.06 -3.99 22.46
CA LEU A 285 -2.56 -4.92 23.49
C LEU A 285 -3.73 -4.36 24.31
N GLU A 286 -3.75 -3.05 24.57
CA GLU A 286 -4.89 -2.41 25.21
C GLU A 286 -6.12 -2.39 24.29
N TYR A 287 -5.93 -2.05 23.02
CA TYR A 287 -6.95 -2.15 21.97
C TYR A 287 -7.55 -3.56 21.91
N ALA A 288 -6.71 -4.59 21.85
CA ALA A 288 -7.16 -5.97 21.81
C ALA A 288 -8.00 -6.35 23.03
N LYS A 289 -7.55 -6.01 24.25
CA LYS A 289 -8.31 -6.28 25.49
C LYS A 289 -9.64 -5.52 25.56
N GLY A 290 -9.71 -4.34 24.94
CA GLY A 290 -10.92 -3.54 24.82
C GLY A 290 -11.93 -4.09 23.81
N THR A 291 -11.48 -4.91 22.86
CA THR A 291 -12.28 -5.44 21.75
C THR A 291 -13.26 -6.51 22.23
N ARG A 292 -14.44 -6.58 21.59
CA ARG A 292 -15.51 -7.54 21.85
C ARG A 292 -16.01 -8.14 20.55
N TYR A 293 -16.20 -9.45 20.59
CA TYR A 293 -16.72 -10.26 19.51
C TYR A 293 -18.18 -10.66 19.78
N GLU A 294 -18.90 -11.00 18.72
CA GLU A 294 -20.14 -11.76 18.85
C GLU A 294 -19.81 -13.16 19.42
N PRO A 295 -20.56 -13.66 20.44
CA PRO A 295 -20.35 -15.00 20.96
C PRO A 295 -20.42 -16.05 19.85
N TYR A 296 -19.33 -16.79 19.66
CA TYR A 296 -19.27 -17.85 18.66
C TYR A 296 -20.06 -19.07 19.14
N LEU A 297 -20.98 -19.56 18.32
CA LEU A 297 -21.86 -20.68 18.66
C LEU A 297 -21.46 -21.94 17.90
N VAL A 298 -21.22 -23.03 18.63
CA VAL A 298 -21.08 -24.38 18.07
C VAL A 298 -22.26 -25.20 18.54
N ASN A 299 -23.07 -25.69 17.60
CA ASN A 299 -24.32 -26.41 17.91
C ASN A 299 -25.25 -25.62 18.86
N GLY A 300 -25.32 -24.30 18.68
CA GLY A 300 -26.14 -23.40 19.51
C GLY A 300 -25.55 -23.09 20.88
N GLN A 301 -24.35 -23.59 21.23
CA GLN A 301 -23.69 -23.33 22.50
C GLN A 301 -22.54 -22.33 22.34
N PRO A 302 -22.48 -21.26 23.15
CA PRO A 302 -21.34 -20.36 23.20
C PRO A 302 -20.05 -21.11 23.50
N THR A 303 -19.05 -20.96 22.64
CA THR A 303 -17.78 -21.72 22.68
C THR A 303 -16.61 -20.74 22.61
N PRO A 304 -15.58 -20.87 23.46
CA PRO A 304 -14.40 -20.02 23.37
C PRO A 304 -13.63 -20.30 22.08
N PHE A 305 -12.87 -19.33 21.61
CA PHE A 305 -12.06 -19.46 20.39
C PHE A 305 -10.78 -18.63 20.45
N GLU A 306 -9.87 -18.92 19.54
CA GLU A 306 -8.65 -18.15 19.31
C GLU A 306 -8.68 -17.57 17.90
N THR A 307 -8.17 -16.35 17.74
CA THR A 307 -8.05 -15.68 16.44
C THR A 307 -6.91 -14.68 16.44
N THR A 308 -6.56 -14.17 15.27
CA THR A 308 -5.71 -13.00 15.10
C THR A 308 -6.57 -11.74 14.99
N LEU A 309 -6.08 -10.64 15.57
CA LEU A 309 -6.64 -9.30 15.46
C LEU A 309 -5.56 -8.39 14.87
N LEU A 310 -5.92 -7.69 13.80
CA LEU A 310 -5.09 -6.64 13.20
C LEU A 310 -5.44 -5.31 13.87
N PHE A 311 -4.43 -4.63 14.41
CA PHE A 311 -4.54 -3.28 14.91
C PHE A 311 -3.87 -2.35 13.92
N HIS A 312 -4.62 -1.39 13.41
CA HIS A 312 -4.09 -0.33 12.56
C HIS A 312 -4.13 0.99 13.32
N ASN A 313 -3.00 1.69 13.38
CA ASN A 313 -2.95 3.03 13.94
C ASN A 313 -2.70 4.08 12.85
N PHE A 314 -3.76 4.80 12.50
CA PHE A 314 -3.76 5.92 11.57
C PHE A 314 -4.14 7.20 12.34
N PRO A 315 -3.18 7.91 12.95
CA PRO A 315 -3.49 9.18 13.61
C PRO A 315 -3.88 10.21 12.55
N LEU A 316 -5.18 10.47 12.43
CA LEU A 316 -5.74 11.57 11.65
C LEU A 316 -5.74 12.83 12.50
N GLU A 317 -4.55 13.38 12.79
CA GLU A 317 -4.48 14.72 13.37
C GLU A 317 -4.78 15.77 12.29
N GLY A 318 -5.64 16.75 12.62
CA GLY A 318 -5.74 18.00 11.85
C GLY A 318 -6.89 18.16 10.86
N ALA A 319 -7.88 17.26 10.80
CA ALA A 319 -9.05 17.41 9.89
C ALA A 319 -10.04 18.54 10.27
N ASP A 320 -9.84 19.20 11.43
CA ASP A 320 -10.69 20.27 11.97
C ASP A 320 -9.96 21.62 12.13
N GLN A 321 -8.86 21.88 11.39
CA GLN A 321 -8.21 23.21 11.33
C GLN A 321 -8.34 23.86 9.95
#